data_AF-A0A352RLJ3-F1
#
_entry.id   AF-A0A352RLJ3-F1
#
_cell.length_a   1.000
_cell.length_b   1.000
_cell.length_c   1.000
_cell.angle_alpha   90.00
_cell.angle_beta   90.00
_cell.angle_gamma   90.00
#
_symmetry.space_group_name_H-M   'P 1'
#
loop_
_entity.id
_entity.type
_entity.pdbx_description
1 polymer ?
#
loop_
_entity_poly.entity_id
_entity_poly.type
_entity_poly.pdbx_seq_one_letter_code
_entity_poly.pdbx_strand_id
1 'polypeptide(L)'
;MKRLLALMMVVAVTAALLACTKGGRDNEDGNDTPNPEPQYAGADTMTLRVVGDGENGTLILAGETEVYALPLEGVTLYLDGGSVSASKIESGMSAEVWYTGGVQETYPAKFSQVVAVSLSREENAQYDLCGLYLQVLEDLWNTDDGLNGGAEVVSVDLSKAPGGLTAGEKAAVAYVFAQKHGVQGLTMTFDELREEGYLTGEKLEGGSTAYSFTNGLLFTITPEETQDNGASVCFSAGKWRSPLGAYYFTKCTASRGDNGWEYTVGAEAIS
;
A
#
# COMPACT_ATOMS: atom_id res chain seq x y z
N MET A 1 8.00 -26.02 -20.02
CA MET A 1 9.23 -26.74 -19.59
C MET A 1 10.35 -26.45 -20.58
N LYS A 2 11.56 -26.13 -20.07
CA LYS A 2 12.77 -25.57 -20.74
C LYS A 2 12.75 -24.02 -20.72
N ARG A 3 13.67 -23.30 -20.07
CA ARG A 3 15.02 -23.61 -19.55
C ARG A 3 15.35 -22.73 -18.33
N LEU A 4 15.99 -23.36 -17.34
CA LEU A 4 16.78 -22.72 -16.29
C LEU A 4 17.86 -21.82 -16.90
N LEU A 5 18.09 -20.66 -16.27
CA LEU A 5 19.38 -19.97 -16.28
C LEU A 5 19.64 -19.47 -14.85
N ALA A 6 20.53 -20.20 -14.19
CA ALA A 6 21.19 -19.84 -12.95
C ALA A 6 22.48 -19.08 -13.28
N LEU A 7 22.84 -18.09 -12.45
CA LEU A 7 24.18 -17.64 -11.99
C LEU A 7 24.01 -16.20 -11.46
N MET A 8 24.64 -15.71 -10.39
CA MET A 8 25.89 -16.12 -9.76
C MET A 8 26.01 -15.41 -8.40
N MET A 9 26.54 -16.11 -7.40
CA MET A 9 27.01 -15.57 -6.12
C MET A 9 28.04 -14.44 -6.31
N VAL A 10 27.96 -13.41 -5.46
CA VAL A 10 29.14 -12.73 -4.92
C VAL A 10 28.95 -12.55 -3.42
N VAL A 11 29.63 -13.40 -2.65
CA VAL A 11 29.85 -13.23 -1.22
C VAL A 11 31.14 -12.42 -1.06
N ALA A 12 31.06 -11.24 -0.46
CA ALA A 12 32.21 -10.49 0.01
C ALA A 12 32.22 -10.49 1.54
N VAL A 13 33.01 -11.38 2.12
CA VAL A 13 33.39 -11.35 3.55
C VAL A 13 34.53 -10.35 3.69
N THR A 14 34.29 -9.28 4.43
CA THR A 14 35.38 -8.45 4.99
C THR A 14 35.19 -8.36 6.50
N ALA A 15 35.94 -9.19 7.21
CA ALA A 15 36.21 -9.04 8.63
C ALA A 15 37.31 -7.99 8.81
N ALA A 16 37.03 -6.93 9.58
CA ALA A 16 38.05 -6.03 10.10
C ALA A 16 37.89 -5.98 11.63
N LEU A 17 38.85 -6.60 12.32
CA LEU A 17 39.08 -6.48 13.75
C LEU A 17 39.48 -5.05 14.09
N LEU A 18 38.76 -4.42 15.02
CA LEU A 18 39.25 -3.29 15.79
C LEU A 18 39.20 -3.67 17.28
N ALA A 19 40.38 -3.76 17.87
CA ALA A 19 40.60 -4.03 19.27
C ALA A 19 40.89 -2.74 20.03
N CYS A 20 40.50 -2.74 21.32
CA CYS A 20 41.04 -1.94 22.44
C CYS A 20 40.64 -0.45 22.49
N THR A 21 40.26 0.20 23.59
CA THR A 21 40.27 -0.05 25.06
C THR A 21 39.49 1.09 25.73
N LYS A 22 39.01 0.85 26.97
CA LYS A 22 38.66 1.77 28.09
C LYS A 22 37.29 1.36 28.63
N GLY A 23 37.10 1.04 29.90
CA GLY A 23 37.76 1.56 31.11
C GLY A 23 36.60 1.92 32.03
N GLY A 24 36.48 1.22 33.15
CA GLY A 24 35.30 1.27 34.01
C GLY A 24 34.95 2.66 34.52
N ARG A 25 33.65 2.90 34.64
CA ARG A 25 33.05 3.78 35.66
C ARG A 25 31.58 3.45 35.77
N ASP A 26 31.21 2.92 36.92
CA ASP A 26 29.84 2.87 37.41
C ASP A 26 29.35 4.32 37.57
N ASN A 27 28.18 4.61 37.04
CA ASN A 27 27.32 5.68 37.51
C ASN A 27 25.87 5.20 37.32
N GLU A 28 25.26 4.86 38.44
CA GLU A 28 23.82 4.80 38.61
C GLU A 28 23.24 6.18 38.31
N ASP A 29 22.36 6.28 37.32
CA ASP A 29 21.31 7.28 37.31
C ASP A 29 20.12 6.71 36.54
N GLY A 30 19.05 6.47 37.28
CA GLY A 30 17.82 5.87 36.81
C GLY A 30 17.08 6.79 35.84
N ASN A 31 16.95 6.32 34.61
CA ASN A 31 15.87 6.70 33.72
C ASN A 31 15.32 5.41 33.12
N ASP A 32 14.36 4.79 33.84
CA ASP A 32 13.56 3.67 33.35
C ASP A 32 12.56 4.17 32.29
N THR A 33 13.09 4.60 31.14
CA THR A 33 12.37 4.41 29.89
C THR A 33 12.61 2.96 29.50
N PRO A 34 11.57 2.11 29.39
CA PRO A 34 11.76 0.76 28.89
C PRO A 34 12.30 0.86 27.46
N ASN A 35 13.61 0.70 27.29
CA ASN A 35 14.16 0.33 26.00
C ASN A 35 13.61 -1.08 25.71
N PRO A 36 12.83 -1.30 24.64
CA PRO A 36 12.23 -2.62 24.36
C PRO A 36 13.26 -3.69 23.98
N GLU A 37 14.53 -3.32 23.77
CA GLU A 37 15.59 -4.19 23.27
C GLU A 37 15.98 -5.45 24.10
N PRO A 38 15.55 -5.70 25.36
CA PRO A 38 15.84 -6.99 25.99
C PRO A 38 14.84 -8.10 25.62
N GLN A 39 13.64 -7.79 25.12
CA GLN A 39 12.54 -8.77 25.11
C GLN A 39 12.53 -9.72 23.89
N TYR A 40 13.16 -9.33 22.78
CA TYR A 40 13.15 -10.09 21.52
C TYR A 40 14.55 -10.29 20.91
N ALA A 41 15.56 -10.46 21.77
CA ALA A 41 16.94 -10.66 21.34
C ALA A 41 17.06 -11.82 20.34
N GLY A 42 17.59 -11.53 19.14
CA GLY A 42 17.77 -12.49 18.05
C GLY A 42 16.61 -12.58 17.05
N ALA A 43 15.56 -11.76 17.19
CA ALA A 43 14.55 -11.59 16.14
C ALA A 43 15.07 -10.68 15.02
N ASP A 44 14.67 -10.99 13.79
CA ASP A 44 14.81 -10.08 12.65
C ASP A 44 13.71 -9.01 12.72
N THR A 45 14.01 -7.83 12.19
CA THR A 45 13.10 -6.69 12.19
C THR A 45 12.83 -6.22 10.77
N MET A 46 11.58 -5.87 10.46
CA MET A 46 11.23 -5.22 9.19
C MET A 46 10.26 -4.06 9.44
N THR A 47 10.62 -2.87 8.97
CA THR A 47 9.75 -1.69 9.03
C THR A 47 8.87 -1.65 7.79
N LEU A 48 7.56 -1.59 8.00
CA LEU A 48 6.54 -1.57 6.97
C LEU A 48 5.53 -0.45 7.25
N ARG A 49 4.71 -0.12 6.26
CA ARG A 49 3.60 0.82 6.37
C ARG A 49 2.29 0.08 6.58
N VAL A 50 1.48 0.48 7.54
CA VAL A 50 0.09 0.02 7.67
C VAL A 50 -0.76 0.62 6.56
N VAL A 51 -1.42 -0.21 5.77
CA VAL A 51 -2.30 0.23 4.67
C VAL A 51 -3.77 0.00 4.97
N GLY A 52 -4.11 -1.09 5.65
CA GLY A 52 -5.49 -1.37 6.05
C GLY A 52 -5.67 -2.80 6.54
N ASP A 53 -6.92 -3.13 6.85
CA ASP A 53 -7.30 -4.48 7.27
C ASP A 53 -7.62 -5.35 6.05
N GLY A 54 -7.07 -6.56 6.06
CA GLY A 54 -7.50 -7.66 5.22
C GLY A 54 -8.56 -8.52 5.92
N GLU A 55 -8.88 -9.67 5.33
CA GLU A 55 -9.87 -10.58 5.89
C GLU A 55 -9.41 -11.19 7.24
N ASN A 56 -10.39 -11.50 8.10
CA ASN A 56 -10.21 -12.32 9.31
C ASN A 56 -9.17 -11.79 10.31
N GLY A 57 -9.07 -10.46 10.48
CA GLY A 57 -8.12 -9.87 11.45
C GLY A 57 -6.67 -9.92 10.98
N THR A 58 -6.45 -9.96 9.66
CA THR A 58 -5.13 -9.85 9.03
C THR A 58 -4.84 -8.40 8.72
N LEU A 59 -3.69 -7.88 9.12
CA LEU A 59 -3.22 -6.56 8.74
C LEU A 59 -2.49 -6.60 7.39
N ILE A 60 -2.78 -5.66 6.50
CA ILE A 60 -2.04 -5.48 5.24
C ILE A 60 -1.01 -4.37 5.40
N LEU A 61 0.22 -4.75 5.12
CA LEU A 61 1.40 -3.90 5.27
C LEU A 61 2.11 -3.73 3.92
N ALA A 62 2.64 -2.55 3.67
CA ALA A 62 3.44 -2.25 2.49
C ALA A 62 4.91 -2.07 2.84
N GLY A 63 5.78 -2.75 2.08
CA GLY A 63 7.21 -2.42 2.02
C GLY A 63 7.52 -1.52 0.83
N GLU A 64 8.79 -1.42 0.47
CA GLU A 64 9.23 -0.66 -0.70
C GLU A 64 8.67 -1.22 -2.02
N THR A 65 8.63 -2.54 -2.15
CA THR A 65 8.22 -3.23 -3.40
C THR A 65 7.22 -4.35 -3.19
N GLU A 66 6.94 -4.74 -1.96
CA GLU A 66 6.14 -5.93 -1.63
C GLU A 66 4.98 -5.59 -0.70
N VAL A 67 3.95 -6.45 -0.76
CA VAL A 67 2.79 -6.42 0.14
C VAL A 67 2.92 -7.58 1.11
N TYR A 68 2.67 -7.34 2.39
CA TYR A 68 2.72 -8.33 3.44
C TYR A 68 1.34 -8.49 4.10
N ALA A 69 0.99 -9.72 4.45
CA ALA A 69 -0.20 -10.06 5.22
C ALA A 69 0.22 -10.59 6.60
N LEU A 70 -0.28 -9.95 7.64
CA LEU A 70 0.07 -10.23 9.03
C LEU A 70 -1.17 -10.57 9.86
N PRO A 71 -1.47 -11.85 10.12
CA PRO A 71 -2.49 -12.22 11.09
C PRO A 71 -2.15 -11.66 12.47
N LEU A 72 -3.10 -10.99 13.12
CA LEU A 72 -2.88 -10.37 14.44
C LEU A 72 -3.12 -11.33 15.62
N GLU A 73 -3.63 -12.54 15.36
CA GLU A 73 -3.87 -13.54 16.40
C GLU A 73 -2.55 -13.94 17.08
N GLY A 74 -2.50 -13.77 18.40
CA GLY A 74 -1.33 -14.11 19.21
C GLY A 74 -0.15 -13.13 19.09
N VAL A 75 -0.29 -12.05 18.33
CA VAL A 75 0.75 -11.02 18.17
C VAL A 75 0.65 -9.99 19.30
N THR A 76 1.77 -9.67 19.93
CA THR A 76 1.84 -8.57 20.91
C THR A 76 2.01 -7.24 20.18
N LEU A 77 1.14 -6.27 20.46
CA LEU A 77 1.15 -4.97 19.80
C LEU A 77 1.59 -3.86 20.77
N TYR A 78 2.47 -3.00 20.27
CA TYR A 78 2.90 -1.79 20.95
C TYR A 78 2.56 -0.58 20.09
N LEU A 79 2.27 0.55 20.74
CA LEU A 79 2.15 1.87 20.11
C LEU A 79 2.95 2.85 20.95
N ASP A 80 3.97 3.45 20.33
CA ASP A 80 4.87 4.40 20.99
C ASP A 80 5.46 3.83 22.31
N GLY A 81 5.76 2.52 22.31
CA GLY A 81 6.31 1.78 23.45
C GLY A 81 5.28 1.25 24.47
N GLY A 82 4.01 1.64 24.37
CA GLY A 82 2.93 1.14 25.24
C GLY A 82 2.18 -0.03 24.63
N SER A 83 1.82 -1.06 25.42
CA SER A 83 1.00 -2.17 24.93
C SER A 83 -0.43 -1.71 24.57
N VAL A 84 -0.94 -2.13 23.42
CA VAL A 84 -2.25 -1.75 22.89
C VAL A 84 -3.02 -2.93 22.29
N SER A 85 -4.32 -2.75 22.07
CA SER A 85 -5.15 -3.66 21.27
C SER A 85 -5.12 -3.29 19.79
N ALA A 86 -5.48 -4.23 18.93
CA ALA A 86 -5.59 -4.02 17.47
C ALA A 86 -6.52 -2.86 17.08
N SER A 87 -7.50 -2.51 17.92
CA SER A 87 -8.38 -1.36 17.71
C SER A 87 -7.69 0.01 17.75
N LYS A 88 -6.39 0.06 18.03
CA LYS A 88 -5.56 1.27 18.00
C LYS A 88 -4.71 1.39 16.74
N ILE A 89 -4.78 0.40 15.84
CA ILE A 89 -4.08 0.42 14.56
C ILE A 89 -4.81 1.40 13.63
N GLU A 90 -4.04 2.27 12.98
CA GLU A 90 -4.53 3.25 12.02
C GLU A 90 -3.74 3.08 10.71
N SER A 91 -4.38 3.35 9.57
CA SER A 91 -3.67 3.47 8.29
C SER A 91 -2.58 4.54 8.39
N GLY A 92 -1.48 4.34 7.68
CA GLY A 92 -0.36 5.26 7.68
C GLY A 92 0.64 5.05 8.82
N MET A 93 0.31 4.27 9.86
CA MET A 93 1.27 3.94 10.93
C MET A 93 2.49 3.22 10.38
N SER A 94 3.67 3.51 10.95
CA SER A 94 4.85 2.68 10.75
C SER A 94 4.72 1.45 11.62
N ALA A 95 5.04 0.28 11.09
CA ALA A 95 4.97 -1.01 11.76
C ALA A 95 6.33 -1.69 11.69
N GLU A 96 7.05 -1.71 12.81
CA GLU A 96 8.24 -2.53 12.96
C GLU A 96 7.82 -3.94 13.40
N VAL A 97 7.94 -4.91 12.48
CA VAL A 97 7.57 -6.30 12.70
C VAL A 97 8.78 -7.09 13.16
N TRP A 98 8.67 -7.74 14.32
CA TRP A 98 9.69 -8.64 14.85
C TRP A 98 9.31 -10.10 14.61
N TYR A 99 10.20 -10.87 14.00
CA TYR A 99 9.95 -12.26 13.60
C TYR A 99 11.20 -13.14 13.69
N THR A 100 11.01 -14.45 13.86
CA THR A 100 12.12 -15.42 13.97
C THR A 100 12.11 -16.53 12.91
N GLY A 101 11.01 -16.67 12.18
CA GLY A 101 10.79 -17.79 11.25
C GLY A 101 11.04 -17.46 9.78
N GLY A 102 11.45 -16.23 9.46
CA GLY A 102 11.64 -15.74 8.09
C GLY A 102 10.37 -15.20 7.43
N VAL A 103 10.50 -14.83 6.14
CA VAL A 103 9.43 -14.35 5.26
C VAL A 103 9.16 -15.40 4.18
N GLN A 104 7.89 -15.74 3.96
CA GLN A 104 7.44 -16.68 2.94
C GLN A 104 7.21 -15.97 1.60
N GLU A 105 7.67 -16.58 0.51
CA GLU A 105 7.47 -16.13 -0.87
C GLU A 105 6.04 -16.41 -1.38
N THR A 106 5.05 -15.82 -0.71
CA THR A 106 3.63 -15.84 -1.11
C THR A 106 3.18 -14.45 -1.56
N TYR A 107 1.97 -14.33 -2.13
CA TYR A 107 1.35 -13.04 -2.40
C TYR A 107 -0.02 -12.92 -1.70
N PRO A 108 -0.18 -11.99 -0.75
CA PRO A 108 0.87 -11.19 -0.10
C PRO A 108 1.92 -12.06 0.61
N ALA A 109 3.12 -11.51 0.82
CA ALA A 109 4.18 -12.16 1.59
C ALA A 109 3.74 -12.35 3.03
N LYS A 110 4.23 -13.41 3.69
CA LYS A 110 3.80 -13.76 5.06
C LYS A 110 5.00 -13.95 5.96
N PHE A 111 4.93 -13.37 7.15
CA PHE A 111 5.92 -13.65 8.19
C PHE A 111 5.65 -15.00 8.83
N SER A 112 6.73 -15.68 9.22
CA SER A 112 6.70 -16.85 10.07
C SER A 112 7.20 -16.49 11.46
N GLN A 113 6.47 -16.93 12.49
CA GLN A 113 6.81 -16.70 13.90
C GLN A 113 7.00 -15.22 14.23
N VAL A 114 5.96 -14.43 14.02
CA VAL A 114 5.91 -13.02 14.46
C VAL A 114 5.75 -13.03 15.98
N VAL A 115 6.61 -12.27 16.66
CA VAL A 115 6.63 -12.20 18.13
C VAL A 115 6.04 -10.90 18.66
N ALA A 116 6.16 -9.80 17.90
CA ALA A 116 5.53 -8.53 18.21
C ALA A 116 5.55 -7.57 17.02
N VAL A 117 4.73 -6.52 17.13
CA VAL A 117 4.76 -5.35 16.23
C VAL A 117 4.82 -4.09 17.07
N SER A 118 5.79 -3.23 16.79
CA SER A 118 5.87 -1.89 17.34
C SER A 118 5.34 -0.88 16.33
N LEU A 119 4.24 -0.21 16.69
CA LEU A 119 3.61 0.82 15.87
C LEU A 119 4.09 2.19 16.33
N SER A 120 4.24 3.10 15.37
CA SER A 120 4.44 4.52 15.65
C SER A 120 3.67 5.38 14.66
N ARG A 121 3.20 6.53 15.16
CA ARG A 121 2.67 7.58 14.29
C ARG A 121 3.84 8.40 13.80
N GLU A 122 4.03 8.45 12.48
CA GLU A 122 5.07 9.31 11.94
C GLU A 122 4.65 10.78 12.02
N GLU A 123 5.57 11.64 12.44
CA GLU A 123 5.34 13.08 12.50
C GLU A 123 5.03 13.66 11.12
N ASN A 124 5.61 13.05 10.07
CA ASN A 124 5.34 13.38 8.68
C ASN A 124 4.10 12.64 8.17
N ALA A 125 2.92 13.27 8.18
CA ALA A 125 1.70 12.62 7.68
C ALA A 125 1.59 12.50 6.16
N GLN A 126 2.66 12.74 5.41
CA GLN A 126 2.72 12.35 4.01
C GLN A 126 2.55 10.83 3.81
N TYR A 127 2.72 10.04 4.87
CA TYR A 127 2.71 8.57 4.80
C TYR A 127 1.32 7.91 4.82
N ASP A 128 0.22 8.63 5.05
CA ASP A 128 -1.13 8.07 4.92
C ASP A 128 -1.79 8.36 3.54
N LEU A 129 -0.96 8.56 2.51
CA LEU A 129 -1.48 8.67 1.14
C LEU A 129 -2.18 7.39 0.67
N CYS A 130 -1.80 6.23 1.22
CA CYS A 130 -2.53 4.98 1.04
C CYS A 130 -3.98 5.10 1.48
N GLY A 131 -4.23 5.64 2.69
CA GLY A 131 -5.57 5.86 3.22
C GLY A 131 -6.37 6.86 2.36
N LEU A 132 -5.75 7.97 1.96
CA LEU A 132 -6.37 8.95 1.05
C LEU A 132 -6.82 8.28 -0.26
N TYR A 133 -5.95 7.53 -0.92
CA TYR A 133 -6.31 6.94 -2.21
C TYR A 133 -7.27 5.77 -2.07
N LEU A 134 -7.21 4.98 -0.99
CA LEU A 134 -8.28 4.02 -0.69
C LEU A 134 -9.63 4.72 -0.55
N GLN A 135 -9.69 5.84 0.17
CA GLN A 135 -10.92 6.63 0.28
C GLN A 135 -11.44 7.09 -1.09
N VAL A 136 -10.56 7.67 -1.92
CA VAL A 136 -10.93 8.12 -3.27
C VAL A 136 -11.47 6.98 -4.15
N LEU A 137 -10.83 5.82 -4.10
CA LEU A 137 -11.25 4.64 -4.87
C LEU A 137 -12.59 4.11 -4.38
N GLU A 138 -12.83 4.09 -3.07
CA GLU A 138 -14.12 3.73 -2.48
C GLU A 138 -15.22 4.70 -2.86
N ASP A 139 -14.96 6.00 -2.83
CA ASP A 139 -15.93 7.01 -3.24
C ASP A 139 -16.27 6.86 -4.73
N LEU A 140 -15.27 6.63 -5.61
CA LEU A 140 -15.51 6.31 -7.02
C LEU A 140 -16.31 5.02 -7.22
N TRP A 141 -16.02 3.98 -6.44
CA TRP A 141 -16.78 2.73 -6.47
C TRP A 141 -18.25 2.99 -6.16
N ASN A 142 -18.53 3.76 -5.10
CA ASN A 142 -19.88 4.01 -4.59
C ASN A 142 -20.70 5.01 -5.41
N THR A 143 -20.08 5.97 -6.09
CA THR A 143 -20.82 7.02 -6.81
C THR A 143 -21.58 6.52 -8.04
N ASP A 144 -21.07 5.49 -8.73
CA ASP A 144 -21.73 4.87 -9.88
C ASP A 144 -21.75 3.35 -9.74
N ASP A 145 -22.65 2.85 -8.90
CA ASP A 145 -22.80 1.41 -8.64
C ASP A 145 -23.19 0.60 -9.88
N GLY A 146 -23.88 1.23 -10.83
CA GLY A 146 -24.27 0.66 -12.12
C GLY A 146 -23.07 0.18 -12.93
N LEU A 147 -21.96 0.92 -12.91
CA LEU A 147 -20.71 0.51 -13.56
C LEU A 147 -20.02 -0.68 -12.90
N ASN A 148 -20.35 -1.03 -11.65
CA ASN A 148 -19.69 -2.12 -10.92
C ASN A 148 -20.24 -3.50 -11.29
N GLY A 149 -21.42 -3.58 -11.91
CA GLY A 149 -22.10 -4.83 -12.24
C GLY A 149 -21.25 -5.80 -13.06
N GLY A 150 -21.08 -7.03 -12.56
CA GLY A 150 -20.33 -8.08 -13.25
C GLY A 150 -18.81 -7.86 -13.34
N ALA A 151 -18.24 -6.97 -12.50
CA ALA A 151 -16.80 -6.89 -12.34
C ALA A 151 -16.31 -8.12 -11.55
N GLU A 152 -15.39 -8.86 -12.14
CA GLU A 152 -14.65 -9.97 -11.51
C GLU A 152 -13.21 -9.55 -11.20
N VAL A 153 -12.73 -8.51 -11.89
CA VAL A 153 -11.37 -7.99 -11.81
C VAL A 153 -11.41 -6.46 -11.65
N VAL A 154 -10.58 -5.93 -10.76
CA VAL A 154 -10.27 -4.50 -10.70
C VAL A 154 -8.78 -4.32 -10.93
N SER A 155 -8.42 -3.38 -11.80
CA SER A 155 -7.05 -2.92 -11.94
C SER A 155 -6.94 -1.52 -11.37
N VAL A 156 -6.01 -1.29 -10.45
CA VAL A 156 -5.76 0.03 -9.86
C VAL A 156 -4.41 0.54 -10.37
N ASP A 157 -4.45 1.52 -11.27
CA ASP A 157 -3.28 2.19 -11.81
C ASP A 157 -2.94 3.44 -10.99
N LEU A 158 -1.97 3.28 -10.10
CA LEU A 158 -1.35 4.37 -9.34
C LEU A 158 0.04 4.73 -9.85
N SER A 159 0.41 4.30 -11.07
CA SER A 159 1.73 4.53 -11.64
C SER A 159 2.10 6.03 -11.66
N LYS A 160 1.10 6.87 -11.92
CA LYS A 160 1.21 8.34 -11.98
C LYS A 160 0.68 9.05 -10.73
N ALA A 161 0.16 8.34 -9.74
CA ALA A 161 -0.45 8.97 -8.57
C ALA A 161 0.55 9.92 -7.89
N PRO A 162 0.15 11.16 -7.55
CA PRO A 162 1.05 12.12 -6.91
C PRO A 162 1.40 11.69 -5.48
N GLY A 163 2.37 12.39 -4.87
CA GLY A 163 2.73 12.17 -3.47
C GLY A 163 3.77 11.06 -3.22
N GLY A 164 4.16 10.29 -4.24
CA GLY A 164 5.39 9.50 -4.20
C GLY A 164 5.30 8.16 -3.46
N LEU A 165 4.15 7.48 -3.49
CA LEU A 165 3.99 6.13 -2.95
C LEU A 165 5.04 5.16 -3.50
N THR A 166 5.53 4.26 -2.65
CA THR A 166 6.40 3.15 -3.04
C THR A 166 5.65 2.16 -3.94
N ALA A 167 6.37 1.24 -4.58
CA ALA A 167 5.73 0.20 -5.38
C ALA A 167 4.90 -0.76 -4.50
N GLY A 168 5.39 -1.09 -3.30
CA GLY A 168 4.64 -1.90 -2.33
C GLY A 168 3.39 -1.20 -1.81
N GLU A 169 3.43 0.11 -1.57
CA GLU A 169 2.27 0.89 -1.16
C GLU A 169 1.18 0.92 -2.25
N LYS A 170 1.56 1.15 -3.51
CA LYS A 170 0.62 1.11 -4.64
C LYS A 170 -0.03 -0.27 -4.77
N ALA A 171 0.77 -1.34 -4.63
CA ALA A 171 0.27 -2.71 -4.70
C ALA A 171 -0.64 -3.05 -3.50
N ALA A 172 -0.34 -2.56 -2.31
CA ALA A 172 -1.15 -2.78 -1.12
C ALA A 172 -2.50 -2.05 -1.20
N VAL A 173 -2.55 -0.82 -1.72
CA VAL A 173 -3.81 -0.10 -1.99
C VAL A 173 -4.68 -0.91 -2.95
N ALA A 174 -4.11 -1.38 -4.07
CA ALA A 174 -4.83 -2.21 -5.02
C ALA A 174 -5.35 -3.51 -4.40
N TYR A 175 -4.52 -4.17 -3.59
CA TYR A 175 -4.88 -5.40 -2.89
C TYR A 175 -6.03 -5.20 -1.91
N VAL A 176 -5.92 -4.21 -1.02
CA VAL A 176 -6.96 -3.90 -0.02
C VAL A 176 -8.28 -3.52 -0.70
N PHE A 177 -8.22 -2.68 -1.73
CA PHE A 177 -9.41 -2.29 -2.51
C PHE A 177 -10.09 -3.49 -3.15
N ALA A 178 -9.34 -4.35 -3.85
CA ALA A 178 -9.90 -5.53 -4.51
C ALA A 178 -10.49 -6.54 -3.51
N GLN A 179 -9.81 -6.80 -2.40
CA GLN A 179 -10.28 -7.70 -1.34
C GLN A 179 -11.61 -7.21 -0.75
N LYS A 180 -11.73 -5.90 -0.49
CA LYS A 180 -12.95 -5.31 0.06
C LYS A 180 -14.18 -5.56 -0.82
N HIS A 181 -13.98 -5.61 -2.14
CA HIS A 181 -15.04 -5.86 -3.12
C HIS A 181 -15.17 -7.32 -3.56
N GLY A 182 -14.36 -8.23 -3.01
CA GLY A 182 -14.42 -9.67 -3.32
C GLY A 182 -14.04 -10.00 -4.77
N VAL A 183 -13.16 -9.22 -5.38
CA VAL A 183 -12.75 -9.33 -6.78
C VAL A 183 -11.23 -9.55 -6.89
N GLN A 184 -10.77 -10.00 -8.05
CA GLN A 184 -9.34 -10.11 -8.33
C GLN A 184 -8.74 -8.70 -8.48
N GLY A 185 -7.64 -8.42 -7.78
CA GLY A 185 -6.89 -7.17 -7.90
C GLY A 185 -5.72 -7.26 -8.88
N LEU A 186 -5.54 -6.23 -9.68
CA LEU A 186 -4.40 -5.99 -10.57
C LEU A 186 -3.85 -4.56 -10.33
N THR A 187 -2.62 -4.33 -10.77
CA THR A 187 -1.97 -3.00 -10.76
C THR A 187 -1.55 -2.55 -12.16
N MET A 188 -2.23 -3.07 -13.18
CA MET A 188 -1.89 -2.84 -14.59
C MET A 188 -2.46 -1.51 -15.07
N THR A 189 -1.68 -0.80 -15.86
CA THR A 189 -2.11 0.34 -16.68
C THR A 189 -3.06 -0.13 -17.79
N PHE A 190 -3.73 0.81 -18.45
CA PHE A 190 -4.57 0.52 -19.61
C PHE A 190 -3.81 -0.23 -20.72
N ASP A 191 -2.58 0.20 -21.04
CA ASP A 191 -1.78 -0.40 -22.10
C ASP A 191 -1.36 -1.83 -21.75
N GLU A 192 -1.00 -2.09 -20.49
CA GLU A 192 -0.69 -3.44 -20.00
C GLU A 192 -1.92 -4.35 -20.02
N LEU A 193 -3.09 -3.86 -19.58
CA LEU A 193 -4.35 -4.62 -19.68
C LEU A 193 -4.67 -5.01 -21.13
N ARG A 194 -4.42 -4.10 -22.07
CA ARG A 194 -4.58 -4.38 -23.51
C ARG A 194 -3.59 -5.46 -23.97
N GLU A 195 -2.32 -5.32 -23.62
CA GLU A 195 -1.24 -6.20 -24.07
C GLU A 195 -1.37 -7.62 -23.50
N GLU A 196 -1.81 -7.73 -22.25
CA GLU A 196 -2.07 -8.99 -21.56
C GLU A 196 -3.44 -9.60 -21.92
N GLY A 197 -4.24 -8.92 -22.76
CA GLY A 197 -5.49 -9.45 -23.32
C GLY A 197 -6.70 -9.38 -22.39
N TYR A 198 -6.67 -8.55 -21.35
CA TYR A 198 -7.83 -8.27 -20.50
C TYR A 198 -8.90 -7.42 -21.21
N LEU A 199 -8.47 -6.60 -22.19
CA LEU A 199 -9.38 -5.72 -22.91
C LEU A 199 -9.88 -6.35 -24.22
N THR A 200 -11.19 -6.29 -24.43
CA THR A 200 -11.81 -6.69 -25.70
C THR A 200 -11.82 -5.51 -26.66
N GLY A 201 -11.21 -5.68 -27.83
CA GLY A 201 -11.14 -4.65 -28.88
C GLY A 201 -12.17 -4.84 -29.99
N GLU A 202 -12.91 -3.78 -30.33
CA GLU A 202 -13.82 -3.72 -31.47
C GLU A 202 -13.33 -2.68 -32.51
N LYS A 203 -13.27 -3.07 -33.79
CA LYS A 203 -12.88 -2.15 -34.85
C LYS A 203 -14.03 -1.23 -35.22
N LEU A 204 -13.77 0.07 -35.21
CA LEU A 204 -14.70 1.11 -35.63
C LEU A 204 -14.59 1.37 -37.13
N GLU A 205 -15.63 1.96 -37.73
CA GLU A 205 -15.67 2.29 -39.16
C GLU A 205 -14.51 3.19 -39.62
N GLY A 206 -13.93 3.98 -38.71
CA GLY A 206 -12.75 4.83 -38.96
C GLY A 206 -11.39 4.12 -38.86
N GLY A 207 -11.36 2.80 -38.65
CA GLY A 207 -10.14 2.01 -38.55
C GLY A 207 -9.45 2.02 -37.17
N SER A 208 -9.94 2.84 -36.23
CA SER A 208 -9.55 2.77 -34.81
C SER A 208 -10.16 1.55 -34.12
N THR A 209 -9.60 1.16 -32.97
CA THR A 209 -10.13 0.08 -32.13
C THR A 209 -10.60 0.65 -30.80
N ALA A 210 -11.86 0.42 -30.46
CA ALA A 210 -12.42 0.72 -29.15
C ALA A 210 -12.18 -0.48 -28.22
N TYR A 211 -11.64 -0.24 -27.04
CA TYR A 211 -11.40 -1.30 -26.05
C TYR A 211 -12.41 -1.21 -24.91
N SER A 212 -12.83 -2.36 -24.40
CA SER A 212 -13.67 -2.47 -23.20
C SER A 212 -13.13 -3.54 -22.25
N PHE A 213 -13.17 -3.26 -20.96
CA PHE A 213 -12.85 -4.20 -19.89
C PHE A 213 -14.14 -4.92 -19.46
N THR A 214 -14.56 -5.91 -20.24
CA THR A 214 -15.93 -6.48 -20.15
C THR A 214 -16.27 -7.08 -18.78
N ASN A 215 -15.29 -7.69 -18.11
CA ASN A 215 -15.44 -8.30 -16.79
C ASN A 215 -14.63 -7.56 -15.71
N GLY A 216 -14.26 -6.30 -15.94
CA GLY A 216 -13.46 -5.58 -14.98
C GLY A 216 -13.60 -4.07 -15.01
N LEU A 217 -12.87 -3.42 -14.11
CA LEU A 217 -12.81 -1.98 -13.97
C LEU A 217 -11.37 -1.53 -13.82
N LEU A 218 -10.99 -0.50 -14.56
CA LEU A 218 -9.74 0.22 -14.38
C LEU A 218 -10.01 1.45 -13.52
N PHE A 219 -9.35 1.53 -12.37
CA PHE A 219 -9.28 2.71 -11.54
C PHE A 219 -7.95 3.42 -11.77
N THR A 220 -7.97 4.74 -11.88
CA THR A 220 -6.77 5.54 -12.06
C THR A 220 -6.74 6.72 -11.10
N ILE A 221 -5.54 7.10 -10.65
CA ILE A 221 -5.30 8.39 -10.00
C ILE A 221 -4.10 9.05 -10.71
N THR A 222 -4.31 10.26 -11.22
CA THR A 222 -3.32 11.00 -12.01
C THR A 222 -3.14 12.41 -11.47
N PRO A 223 -1.94 13.00 -11.58
CA PRO A 223 -1.70 14.32 -11.02
C PRO A 223 -2.45 15.36 -11.85
N GLU A 224 -2.92 16.41 -11.18
CA GLU A 224 -3.33 17.65 -11.83
C GLU A 224 -2.34 18.75 -11.53
N GLU A 225 -2.36 19.81 -12.35
CA GLU A 225 -1.56 21.00 -12.06
C GLU A 225 -1.89 21.52 -10.66
N THR A 226 -0.84 21.89 -9.92
CA THR A 226 -1.00 22.48 -8.59
C THR A 226 -1.87 23.71 -8.71
N GLN A 227 -3.02 23.67 -8.05
CA GLN A 227 -3.90 24.83 -7.93
C GLN A 227 -3.32 25.77 -6.87
N ASP A 228 -3.33 27.08 -7.13
CA ASP A 228 -2.91 28.09 -6.15
C ASP A 228 -4.02 28.28 -5.08
N ASN A 229 -4.22 27.22 -4.29
CA ASN A 229 -5.29 27.11 -3.29
C ASN A 229 -4.81 26.51 -1.95
N GLY A 230 -3.51 26.26 -1.79
CA GLY A 230 -2.93 25.69 -0.58
C GLY A 230 -3.11 24.17 -0.43
N ALA A 231 -3.63 23.47 -1.43
CA ALA A 231 -3.74 22.01 -1.41
C ALA A 231 -2.35 21.34 -1.37
N SER A 232 -2.23 20.28 -0.57
CA SER A 232 -0.99 19.51 -0.48
C SER A 232 -0.84 18.54 -1.66
N VAL A 233 -1.96 18.05 -2.20
CA VAL A 233 -2.00 17.16 -3.37
C VAL A 233 -3.16 17.54 -4.28
N CYS A 234 -2.92 17.65 -5.58
CA CYS A 234 -3.95 17.86 -6.61
C CYS A 234 -3.97 16.67 -7.57
N PHE A 235 -5.15 16.12 -7.85
CA PHE A 235 -5.29 14.93 -8.70
C PHE A 235 -6.65 14.88 -9.42
N SER A 236 -6.71 13.99 -10.40
CA SER A 236 -7.92 13.45 -11.00
C SER A 236 -7.99 11.96 -10.66
N ALA A 237 -9.20 11.43 -10.50
CA ALA A 237 -9.42 10.01 -10.29
C ALA A 237 -10.51 9.50 -11.25
N GLY A 238 -10.31 8.31 -11.81
CA GLY A 238 -11.23 7.75 -12.80
C GLY A 238 -11.59 6.30 -12.48
N LYS A 239 -12.82 5.93 -12.80
CA LYS A 239 -13.32 4.56 -12.89
C LYS A 239 -13.77 4.30 -14.33
N TRP A 240 -13.15 3.34 -14.99
CA TRP A 240 -13.35 3.10 -16.42
C TRP A 240 -13.64 1.63 -16.71
N ARG A 241 -14.66 1.38 -17.52
CA ARG A 241 -14.99 0.06 -18.08
C ARG A 241 -14.89 0.05 -19.60
N SER A 242 -15.40 1.09 -20.23
CA SER A 242 -15.50 1.19 -21.69
C SER A 242 -15.55 2.65 -22.11
N PRO A 243 -15.48 2.99 -23.42
CA PRO A 243 -15.60 4.36 -23.88
C PRO A 243 -16.93 5.04 -23.51
N LEU A 244 -17.98 4.26 -23.24
CA LEU A 244 -19.32 4.73 -22.85
C LEU A 244 -19.69 4.32 -21.42
N GLY A 245 -18.68 3.93 -20.63
CA GLY A 245 -18.88 3.49 -19.26
C GLY A 245 -17.70 3.92 -18.42
N ALA A 246 -17.64 5.21 -18.13
CA ALA A 246 -16.64 5.77 -17.25
C ALA A 246 -17.17 6.92 -16.40
N TYR A 247 -16.57 7.07 -15.23
CA TYR A 247 -16.91 8.08 -14.25
C TYR A 247 -15.63 8.69 -13.67
N TYR A 248 -15.59 10.01 -13.53
CA TYR A 248 -14.39 10.76 -13.16
C TYR A 248 -14.65 11.78 -12.07
N PHE A 249 -13.75 11.83 -11.09
CA PHE A 249 -13.52 12.99 -10.25
C PHE A 249 -12.38 13.81 -10.83
N THR A 250 -12.58 15.10 -11.00
CA THR A 250 -11.60 16.04 -11.54
C THR A 250 -11.43 17.22 -10.60
N LYS A 251 -10.29 17.91 -10.71
CA LYS A 251 -9.92 19.04 -9.83
C LYS A 251 -9.99 18.65 -8.36
N CYS A 252 -9.59 17.42 -8.04
CA CYS A 252 -9.55 16.97 -6.67
C CYS A 252 -8.39 17.63 -5.94
N THR A 253 -8.67 18.13 -4.74
CA THR A 253 -7.69 18.78 -3.89
C THR A 253 -7.71 18.11 -2.54
N ALA A 254 -6.55 17.66 -2.07
CA ALA A 254 -6.39 17.06 -0.76
C ALA A 254 -5.45 17.89 0.12
N SER A 255 -5.83 18.03 1.38
CA SER A 255 -5.07 18.69 2.43
C SER A 255 -5.14 17.90 3.72
N ARG A 256 -4.17 18.12 4.59
CA ARG A 256 -4.15 17.50 5.92
C ARG A 256 -5.11 18.23 6.86
N GLY A 257 -6.06 17.50 7.43
CA GLY A 257 -6.88 17.92 8.56
C GLY A 257 -6.36 17.35 9.88
N ASP A 258 -7.09 17.61 10.97
CA ASP A 258 -6.74 17.15 12.32
C ASP A 258 -6.80 15.62 12.46
N ASN A 259 -7.58 14.95 11.61
CA ASN A 259 -7.86 13.51 11.67
C ASN A 259 -7.27 12.72 10.47
N GLY A 260 -6.35 13.32 9.71
CA GLY A 260 -5.75 12.67 8.53
C GLY A 260 -5.95 13.47 7.25
N TRP A 261 -5.99 12.78 6.11
CA TRP A 261 -6.24 13.40 4.82
C TRP A 261 -7.72 13.72 4.64
N GLU A 262 -8.00 14.93 4.16
CA GLU A 262 -9.31 15.34 3.67
C GLU A 262 -9.17 15.75 2.21
N TYR A 263 -10.14 15.39 1.38
CA TYR A 263 -10.14 15.79 -0.02
C TYR A 263 -11.53 16.24 -0.48
N THR A 264 -11.55 17.08 -1.50
CA THR A 264 -12.76 17.58 -2.13
C THR A 264 -12.72 17.33 -3.63
N VAL A 265 -13.87 16.96 -4.20
CA VAL A 265 -14.05 16.85 -5.65
C VAL A 265 -14.46 18.22 -6.21
N GLY A 266 -13.66 18.77 -7.14
CA GLY A 266 -13.97 20.06 -7.76
C GLY A 266 -15.00 19.97 -8.88
N ALA A 267 -14.98 18.88 -9.65
CA ALA A 267 -15.99 18.58 -10.66
C ALA A 267 -16.07 17.08 -10.97
N GLU A 268 -17.24 16.64 -11.41
CA GLU A 268 -17.52 15.27 -11.83
C GLU A 268 -17.77 15.20 -13.34
N ALA A 269 -17.38 14.10 -13.99
CA ALA A 269 -17.65 13.86 -15.41
C ALA A 269 -17.99 12.40 -15.68
N ILE A 270 -18.81 12.17 -16.72
CA ILE A 270 -19.22 10.84 -17.20
C ILE A 270 -18.93 10.71 -18.69
N SER A 271 -18.68 9.48 -19.14
CA SER A 271 -18.53 9.11 -20.56
C SER A 271 -19.35 7.88 -20.88
#